data_AF-A0A936VV53-F1
#
_entry.id   AF-A0A936VV53-F1
#
_cell.length_a   1.000
_cell.length_b   1.000
_cell.length_c   1.000
_cell.angle_alpha   90.00
_cell.angle_beta   90.00
_cell.angle_gamma   90.00
#
_symmetry.space_group_name_H-M   'P 1'
#
loop_
_entity.id
_entity.type
_entity.pdbx_description
1 polymer ?
#
loop_
_entity_poly.entity_id
_entity_poly.type
_entity_poly.pdbx_seq_one_letter_code
_entity_poly.pdbx_strand_id
1 'polypeptide(L)' 'MAPQPGGCTPEYVWTLDGIQVGGNADATSICFPDEGTFAVCVYAVIGNPESGSICYETPAKCINVVVEKRRIKWQSQE' A
#
# COMPACT_ATOMS: atom_id res chain seq x y z
N MET A 1 12.65 21.46 -20.95
CA MET A 1 12.53 20.18 -20.21
C MET A 1 13.75 19.35 -20.60
N ALA A 2 14.68 19.12 -19.67
CA ALA A 2 15.86 18.31 -19.94
C ALA A 2 15.46 16.82 -19.95
N PRO A 3 15.97 16.01 -20.88
CA PRO A 3 15.79 14.56 -20.82
C PRO A 3 16.47 14.01 -19.55
N GLN A 4 15.75 13.25 -18.73
CA GLN A 4 16.35 12.61 -17.56
C GLN A 4 17.21 11.43 -18.02
N PRO A 5 18.55 11.47 -17.83
CA PRO A 5 19.43 10.39 -18.22
C PRO A 5 19.38 9.30 -17.16
N GLY A 6 18.48 8.35 -17.32
CA GLY A 6 18.31 7.22 -16.39
C GLY A 6 16.87 6.77 -16.37
N GLY A 7 16.64 5.52 -16.77
CA GLY A 7 15.31 4.94 -16.94
C GLY A 7 14.43 5.13 -15.71
N CYS A 8 13.23 5.64 -15.93
CA CYS A 8 12.24 5.82 -14.88
C CYS A 8 11.99 4.48 -14.19
N THR A 9 12.52 4.33 -12.98
CA THR A 9 12.34 3.11 -12.19
C THR A 9 11.01 3.23 -11.45
N PRO A 10 10.16 2.21 -11.45
CA PRO A 10 8.90 2.26 -10.72
C PRO A 10 9.17 2.23 -9.21
N GLU A 11 8.70 3.25 -8.51
CA GLU A 11 8.55 3.22 -7.05
C GLU A 11 7.13 2.78 -6.72
N TYR A 12 6.98 1.68 -5.98
CA TYR A 12 5.68 1.25 -5.49
C TYR A 12 5.25 2.12 -4.31
N VAL A 13 3.97 2.47 -4.27
CA VAL A 13 3.33 3.17 -3.15
C VAL A 13 2.21 2.29 -2.62
N TRP A 14 2.29 1.95 -1.33
CA TRP A 14 1.29 1.17 -0.64
C TRP A 14 0.45 2.06 0.27
N THR A 15 -0.88 1.91 0.17
CA THR A 15 -1.82 2.70 0.97
C THR A 15 -2.80 1.81 1.73
N LEU A 16 -3.22 2.29 2.89
CA LEU A 16 -4.29 1.76 3.72
C LEU A 16 -5.38 2.83 3.84
N ASP A 17 -6.56 2.59 3.29
CA ASP A 17 -7.66 3.55 3.17
C ASP A 17 -7.22 4.91 2.58
N GLY A 18 -6.31 4.86 1.61
CA GLY A 18 -5.74 6.03 0.94
C GLY A 18 -4.57 6.71 1.67
N ILE A 19 -4.21 6.27 2.89
CA ILE A 19 -3.04 6.77 3.63
C ILE A 19 -1.82 5.91 3.28
N GLN A 20 -0.71 6.53 2.89
CA GLN A 20 0.53 5.80 2.57
C GLN A 20 1.11 5.11 3.82
N VAL A 21 1.34 3.80 3.71
CA VAL A 21 1.86 2.94 4.78
C VAL A 21 3.19 2.25 4.42
N GLY A 22 3.60 2.33 3.16
CA GLY A 22 4.87 1.77 2.70
C GLY A 22 5.16 2.14 1.25
N GLY A 23 6.33 1.72 0.77
CA GLY A 23 6.73 1.93 -0.62
C GLY A 23 8.04 1.24 -0.99
N ASN A 24 8.47 1.41 -2.24
CA ASN A 24 9.74 0.93 -2.80
C ASN A 24 9.95 -0.60 -2.82
N ALA A 25 8.94 -1.39 -2.50
CA ALA A 25 9.01 -2.85 -2.52
C ALA A 25 7.74 -3.47 -3.11
N ASP A 26 7.91 -4.64 -3.72
CA ASP A 26 6.84 -5.49 -4.26
C ASP A 26 6.01 -6.16 -3.16
N ALA A 27 6.50 -6.17 -1.92
CA ALA A 27 5.80 -6.60 -0.73
C ALA A 27 5.88 -5.53 0.38
N THR A 28 4.84 -5.46 1.20
CA THR A 28 4.80 -4.59 2.39
C THR A 28 4.17 -5.34 3.57
N SER A 29 4.53 -4.94 4.79
CA SER A 29 3.89 -5.41 6.02
C SER A 29 3.02 -4.29 6.57
N ILE A 30 1.73 -4.57 6.78
CA ILE A 30 0.76 -3.60 7.29
C ILE A 30 0.28 -4.07 8.66
N CYS A 31 0.39 -3.20 9.66
CA CYS A 31 -0.26 -3.38 10.95
C CYS A 31 -1.62 -2.68 10.92
N PHE A 32 -2.69 -3.45 11.04
CA PHE A 32 -4.04 -2.89 11.13
C PHE A 32 -4.30 -2.38 12.56
N PRO A 33 -4.78 -1.15 12.73
CA PRO A 33 -4.95 -0.55 14.06
C PRO A 33 -6.13 -1.16 14.82
N ASP A 34 -7.21 -1.52 14.11
CA ASP A 34 -8.50 -1.91 14.68
C ASP A 34 -9.17 -3.05 13.89
N GLU A 35 -10.27 -3.56 14.43
CA GLU A 35 -11.21 -4.40 13.67
C GLU A 35 -11.95 -3.56 12.64
N GLY A 36 -12.15 -4.10 11.45
CA GLY A 36 -12.79 -3.35 10.36
C GLY A 36 -12.52 -3.95 8.99
N THR A 37 -13.03 -3.26 7.96
CA THR A 37 -12.68 -3.54 6.57
C THR A 37 -11.82 -2.39 6.08
N PHE A 38 -10.63 -2.72 5.59
CA PHE A 38 -9.65 -1.75 5.12
C PHE A 38 -9.35 -2.00 3.64
N ALA A 39 -9.26 -0.92 2.86
CA ALA A 39 -8.79 -0.98 1.49
C ALA A 39 -7.26 -0.90 1.46
N VAL A 40 -6.61 -1.99 1.04
CA VAL A 40 -5.17 -2.00 0.78
C VAL A 40 -4.96 -1.82 -0.72
N CYS A 41 -4.31 -0.73 -1.11
CA CYS A 41 -4.05 -0.42 -2.51
C CYS A 41 -2.56 -0.27 -2.80
N VAL A 42 -2.15 -0.64 -4.01
CA VAL A 42 -0.81 -0.42 -4.53
C VAL A 42 -0.85 0.20 -5.93
N TYR A 43 0.02 1.17 -6.17
CA TYR A 43 0.30 1.74 -7.49
C TYR A 43 1.79 2.01 -7.64
N ALA A 44 2.28 2.14 -8.87
CA ALA A 44 3.64 2.54 -9.16
C ALA A 44 3.68 4.00 -9.63
N VAL A 45 4.60 4.77 -9.06
CA VAL A 45 5.01 6.09 -9.53
C VAL A 45 6.26 5.90 -10.37
N ILE A 46 6.19 6.28 -11.64
CA ILE A 46 7.29 6.20 -12.60
C ILE A 46 7.83 7.61 -12.80
N GLY A 47 9.02 7.88 -12.29
CA GLY A 47 9.66 9.20 -12.39
C GLY A 47 10.81 9.37 -11.40
N ASN A 48 11.19 10.62 -11.13
CA ASN A 48 12.14 10.96 -10.08
C ASN A 48 11.40 11.73 -8.96
N PRO A 49 11.07 11.06 -7.83
CA PRO A 49 10.41 11.68 -6.68
C PRO A 49 11.25 12.79 -6.05
N GLU A 50 12.59 12.63 -6.03
CA GLU A 50 13.51 13.60 -5.43
C GLU A 50 13.51 14.93 -6.19
N SER A 51 13.25 14.90 -7.50
CA SER A 51 13.11 16.11 -8.32
C SER A 51 11.66 16.55 -8.53
N GLY A 52 10.68 15.91 -7.87
CA GLY A 52 9.24 16.16 -8.03
C GLY A 52 8.72 15.93 -9.45
N SER A 53 9.46 15.19 -10.27
CA SER A 53 9.15 14.98 -11.69
C SER A 53 8.54 13.60 -11.88
N ILE A 54 7.21 13.54 -11.81
CA ILE A 54 6.44 12.32 -12.08
C ILE A 54 6.18 12.22 -13.58
N CYS A 55 6.56 11.11 -14.20
CA CYS A 55 6.32 10.85 -15.62
C CYS A 55 4.99 10.14 -15.84
N TYR A 56 4.66 9.19 -14.97
CA TYR A 56 3.44 8.40 -15.08
C TYR A 56 3.09 7.75 -13.73
N GLU A 57 1.80 7.63 -13.45
CA GLU A 57 1.29 6.84 -12.33
C GLU A 57 0.39 5.73 -12.89
N THR A 58 0.62 4.49 -12.44
CA THR A 58 -0.27 3.39 -12.81
C THR A 58 -1.60 3.51 -12.08
N PRO A 59 -2.70 3.00 -12.63
CA PRO A 59 -3.94 2.83 -11.87
C PRO A 59 -3.71 1.98 -10.60
N ALA A 60 -4.30 2.39 -9.49
CA ALA A 60 -4.22 1.65 -8.25
C ALA A 60 -4.95 0.30 -8.35
N LYS A 61 -4.32 -0.75 -7.82
CA LYS A 61 -4.93 -2.07 -7.62
C LYS A 61 -5.22 -2.24 -6.14
N CYS A 62 -6.45 -2.56 -5.80
CA CYS A 62 -6.93 -2.61 -4.42
C CYS A 62 -7.52 -3.96 -4.05
N ILE A 63 -7.37 -4.33 -2.78
CA ILE A 63 -8.08 -5.43 -2.12
C ILE A 63 -8.71 -4.93 -0.83
N ASN A 64 -9.84 -5.53 -0.44
CA ASN A 64 -10.45 -5.28 0.87
C ASN A 64 -10.02 -6.36 1.85
N VAL A 65 -9.44 -5.96 2.97
CA VAL A 65 -9.01 -6.85 4.06
C VAL A 65 -9.94 -6.66 5.24
N VAL A 66 -10.56 -7.74 5.68
CA VAL A 66 -11.39 -7.76 6.89
C VAL A 66 -10.54 -8.22 8.07
N VAL A 67 -10.44 -7.37 9.09
CA VAL A 67 -9.70 -7.63 10.32
C VAL A 67 -10.71 -7.87 11.44
N GLU A 68 -10.65 -9.05 12.04
CA GLU A 68 -11.50 -9.44 13.15
C GLU A 68 -10.62 -9.90 14.32
N LYS A 69 -10.99 -9.55 15.55
CA LYS A 69 -10.36 -10.17 16.71
C LYS A 69 -10.75 -11.63 16.73
N ARG A 70 -9.76 -12.45 17.04
CA ARG A 70 -9.99 -13.87 17.31
C ARG A 70 -10.92 -13.99 18.52
N ARG A 71 -12.19 -14.30 18.28
CA ARG A 71 -13.12 -14.68 19.35
C ARG A 71 -12.80 -16.10 19.79
N ILE A 72 -11.96 -16.22 20.82
CA ILE A 72 -11.75 -17.49 21.48
C ILE A 72 -13.02 -17.78 22.28
N LYS A 73 -13.87 -18.68 21.78
CA LYS A 73 -14.95 -19.25 22.58
C LYS A 73 -14.31 -20.19 23.59
N TRP A 74 -14.08 -19.71 24.81
CA TRP A 74 -13.87 -20.60 25.95
C TRP A 74 -15.18 -21.35 26.16
N GLN A 75 -15.22 -22.64 25.81
CA GLN A 75 -16.30 -23.51 26.27
C GLN A 75 -16.05 -23.75 27.76
N SER A 76 -16.72 -22.99 28.62
CA SER A 76 -16.99 -23.45 29.99
C SER A 76 -17.97 -24.61 29.87
N GLN A 77 -17.47 -25.83 29.90
CA GLN A 77 -18.29 -26.97 30.29
C GLN A 77 -18.46 -26.87 31.80
N GLU A 78 -19.62 -26.40 32.24
CA GLU A 78 -20.21 -26.74 33.54
C GLU A 78 -21.44 -27.62 33.27
#